data_AF-A0A1M3T317-F1
#
_entry.id   AF-A0A1M3T317-F1
#
_cell.length_a   1.000
_cell.length_b   1.000
_cell.length_c   1.000
_cell.angle_alpha   90.00
_cell.angle_beta   90.00
_cell.angle_gamma   90.00
#
_symmetry.space_group_name_H-M   'P 1'
#
loop_
_entity.id
_entity.type
_entity.pdbx_description
1 polymer ?
#
loop_
_entity_poly.entity_id
_entity_poly.type
_entity_poly.pdbx_seq_one_letter_code
_entity_poly.pdbx_strand_id
1 'polypeptide(L)'
;MTHPFYMTLIDTRNRFFRLPADHLVQRAKEYETAWDLENAQICWSSIPHCAFSNSRSSLGKKAWELGREAYLNASPYLSPPNVEVHIPDRHASLEGGESTDAIIAAFLRFPNNSTKPESMLLVDIPGTADSPAAPNDPESPDRLWSSVLDWVDEHKDQYDFNPSQILARGISTGGYYAMRIAHTHADRLLAVVAQGGGSHHMFDPEWIRAQNHMEYPFALAEALAQQFGYTDVQKYAAGNARERLSLLESGILDNGCTWLLLINGMEDSIFLIEDSILPLQHGRMKDCEYNRTRRKCKTSNAVFKLGDSPPGDCTYELYGDSHSIEVVLSAHTDQLLVKPALQVPER
;
A
#
# COMPACT_ATOMS: atom_id res chain seq x y z
N MET A 1 -29.80 9.00 7.14
CA MET A 1 -29.42 10.32 7.68
C MET A 1 -27.96 10.23 8.11
N THR A 2 -27.05 10.79 7.34
CA THR A 2 -25.60 10.83 7.62
C THR A 2 -25.36 11.64 8.90
N HIS A 3 -24.76 11.03 9.93
CA HIS A 3 -24.55 11.70 11.22
C HIS A 3 -23.44 12.77 11.10
N PRO A 4 -23.73 14.06 11.34
CA PRO A 4 -22.75 15.16 11.24
C PRO A 4 -21.59 15.07 12.26
N PHE A 5 -21.68 14.20 13.27
CA PHE A 5 -20.65 14.03 14.29
C PHE A 5 -19.34 13.39 13.78
N TYR A 6 -19.39 12.51 12.78
CA TYR A 6 -18.20 11.75 12.35
C TYR A 6 -17.33 12.47 11.33
N MET A 7 -17.93 13.20 10.37
CA MET A 7 -17.18 14.14 9.53
C MET A 7 -16.45 15.18 10.39
N THR A 8 -17.06 15.58 11.51
CA THR A 8 -16.45 16.46 12.49
C THR A 8 -15.20 15.84 13.15
N LEU A 9 -15.13 14.53 13.40
CA LEU A 9 -13.95 13.88 13.99
C LEU A 9 -12.76 13.78 13.02
N ILE A 10 -13.00 13.41 11.76
CA ILE A 10 -11.97 13.38 10.71
C ILE A 10 -11.45 14.81 10.45
N ASP A 11 -12.35 15.78 10.34
CA ASP A 11 -11.97 17.17 10.14
C ASP A 11 -11.29 17.79 11.38
N THR A 12 -11.68 17.37 12.60
CA THR A 12 -11.01 17.79 13.85
C THR A 12 -9.59 17.23 13.91
N ARG A 13 -9.39 15.97 13.50
CA ARG A 13 -8.06 15.38 13.37
C ARG A 13 -7.21 16.16 12.36
N ASN A 14 -7.75 16.39 11.16
CA ASN A 14 -7.03 17.14 10.12
C ASN A 14 -6.66 18.55 10.62
N ARG A 15 -7.53 19.21 11.41
CA ARG A 15 -7.19 20.48 12.07
C ARG A 15 -6.10 20.34 13.14
N PHE A 16 -6.14 19.27 13.94
CA PHE A 16 -5.19 19.01 15.01
C PHE A 16 -3.78 18.76 14.48
N PHE A 17 -3.62 17.97 13.41
CA PHE A 17 -2.33 17.68 12.80
C PHE A 17 -1.85 18.75 11.81
N ARG A 18 -2.76 19.57 11.27
CA ARG A 18 -2.40 20.66 10.34
C ARG A 18 -1.54 21.74 11.00
N LEU A 19 -1.83 22.15 12.23
CA LEU A 19 -1.05 23.21 12.88
C LEU A 19 0.43 22.82 13.09
N PRO A 20 0.74 21.59 13.53
CA PRO A 20 2.10 21.06 13.50
C PRO A 20 2.70 20.99 12.09
N ALA A 21 1.93 20.55 11.08
CA ALA A 21 2.43 20.40 9.71
C ALA A 21 2.79 21.74 9.05
N ASP A 22 1.93 22.76 9.14
CA ASP A 22 2.19 24.09 8.58
C ASP A 22 3.46 24.72 9.21
N HIS A 23 3.66 24.53 10.52
CA HIS A 23 4.87 24.98 11.22
C HIS A 23 6.13 24.21 10.78
N LEU A 24 6.04 22.90 10.57
CA LEU A 24 7.15 22.09 10.05
C LEU A 24 7.53 22.50 8.63
N VAL A 25 6.55 22.79 7.75
CA VAL A 25 6.79 23.30 6.40
C VAL A 25 7.54 24.63 6.44
N GLN A 26 7.11 25.55 7.31
CA GLN A 26 7.76 26.85 7.45
C GLN A 26 9.21 26.69 7.91
N ARG A 27 9.46 25.90 8.96
CA ARG A 27 10.81 25.65 9.46
C ARG A 27 11.69 24.96 8.43
N ALA A 28 11.15 23.99 7.68
CA ALA A 28 11.90 23.33 6.63
C ALA A 28 12.42 24.34 5.57
N LYS A 29 11.55 25.25 5.11
CA LYS A 29 11.94 26.31 4.15
C LYS A 29 12.96 27.30 4.73
N GLU A 30 12.84 27.64 6.00
CA GLU A 30 13.83 28.49 6.71
C GLU A 30 15.20 27.80 6.76
N TYR A 31 15.23 26.50 7.07
CA TYR A 31 16.46 25.70 7.08
C TYR A 31 17.08 25.54 5.70
N GLU A 32 16.28 25.33 4.65
CA GLU A 32 16.78 25.30 3.26
C GLU A 32 17.42 26.63 2.86
N THR A 33 16.77 27.75 3.21
CA THR A 33 17.30 29.10 2.94
C THR A 33 18.62 29.35 3.69
N ALA A 34 18.77 28.76 4.87
CA ALA A 34 19.98 28.83 5.69
C ALA A 34 21.05 27.79 5.30
N TRP A 35 20.81 26.95 4.29
CA TRP A 35 21.67 25.81 3.90
C TRP A 35 21.87 24.75 5.01
N ASP A 36 20.94 24.67 5.96
CA ASP A 36 20.90 23.65 7.01
C ASP A 36 20.06 22.46 6.54
N LEU A 37 20.62 21.68 5.63
CA LEU A 37 19.90 20.63 4.92
C LEU A 37 19.49 19.45 5.83
N GLU A 38 20.22 19.21 6.92
CA GLU A 38 19.91 18.16 7.90
C GLU A 38 18.62 18.48 8.65
N ASN A 39 18.48 19.70 9.18
CA ASN A 39 17.25 20.10 9.87
C ASN A 39 16.07 20.30 8.90
N ALA A 40 16.34 20.73 7.65
CA ALA A 40 15.33 20.75 6.60
C ALA A 40 14.77 19.34 6.36
N GLN A 41 15.65 18.34 6.19
CA GLN A 41 15.26 16.94 6.02
C GLN A 41 14.39 16.44 7.18
N ILE A 42 14.80 16.66 8.43
CA ILE A 42 14.04 16.24 9.62
C ILE A 42 12.63 16.84 9.62
N CYS A 43 12.51 18.13 9.28
CA CYS A 43 11.23 18.81 9.22
C CYS A 43 10.35 18.22 8.11
N TRP A 44 10.92 18.05 6.90
CA TRP A 44 10.21 17.49 5.75
C TRP A 44 9.73 16.05 5.99
N SER A 45 10.59 15.18 6.54
CA SER A 45 10.26 13.77 6.81
C SER A 45 9.22 13.59 7.94
N SER A 46 9.02 14.61 8.78
CA SER A 46 8.06 14.57 9.88
C SER A 46 6.62 14.91 9.46
N ILE A 47 6.43 15.49 8.27
CA ILE A 47 5.12 15.95 7.79
C ILE A 47 4.21 14.81 7.30
N PRO A 48 4.68 13.79 6.53
CA PRO A 48 3.81 12.70 6.08
C PRO A 48 3.10 11.95 7.22
N HIS A 49 3.76 11.81 8.38
CA HIS A 49 3.13 11.22 9.58
C HIS A 49 1.92 11.99 10.11
N CYS A 50 1.76 13.25 9.71
CA CYS A 50 0.63 14.10 10.08
C CYS A 50 -0.56 14.00 9.10
N ALA A 51 -0.37 13.36 7.93
CA ALA A 51 -1.36 13.31 6.85
C ALA A 51 -1.95 11.89 6.67
N PHE A 52 -2.73 11.41 7.63
CA PHE A 52 -3.69 10.34 7.33
C PHE A 52 -4.89 11.02 6.66
N SER A 53 -5.10 10.87 5.36
CA SER A 53 -6.12 11.64 4.66
C SER A 53 -7.04 10.76 3.79
N ASN A 54 -8.26 10.56 4.29
CA ASN A 54 -9.40 10.34 3.40
C ASN A 54 -9.57 11.62 2.56
N SER A 55 -9.15 11.60 1.30
CA SER A 55 -9.11 12.75 0.38
C SER A 55 -10.49 13.25 -0.08
N ARG A 56 -11.59 12.68 0.45
CA ARG A 56 -12.95 12.94 -0.03
C ARG A 56 -13.67 14.12 0.62
N SER A 57 -13.17 14.68 1.73
CA SER A 57 -13.61 16.01 2.22
C SER A 57 -12.71 17.09 1.65
N SER A 58 -13.21 18.34 1.52
CA SER A 58 -12.37 19.45 1.05
C SER A 58 -11.15 19.67 1.94
N LEU A 59 -11.28 19.46 3.25
CA LEU A 59 -10.18 19.54 4.20
C LEU A 59 -9.25 18.33 4.10
N GLY A 60 -9.78 17.12 3.92
CA GLY A 60 -9.00 15.91 3.71
C GLY A 60 -8.18 15.96 2.43
N LYS A 61 -8.77 16.47 1.33
CA LYS A 61 -8.05 16.74 0.08
C LYS A 61 -6.93 17.76 0.29
N LYS A 62 -7.19 18.85 1.02
CA LYS A 62 -6.16 19.85 1.32
C LYS A 62 -5.02 19.26 2.16
N ALA A 63 -5.34 18.42 3.14
CA ALA A 63 -4.35 17.74 3.96
C ALA A 63 -3.50 16.75 3.15
N TRP A 64 -4.13 16.01 2.24
CA TRP A 64 -3.44 15.14 1.28
C TRP A 64 -2.48 15.94 0.39
N GLU A 65 -2.95 17.02 -0.25
CA GLU A 65 -2.14 17.88 -1.12
C GLU A 65 -0.89 18.42 -0.39
N LEU A 66 -1.05 18.89 0.86
CA LEU A 66 0.05 19.37 1.69
C LEU A 66 1.02 18.24 2.09
N GLY A 67 0.48 17.07 2.44
CA GLY A 67 1.29 15.88 2.76
C GLY A 67 2.12 15.42 1.57
N ARG A 68 1.50 15.35 0.37
CA ARG A 68 2.18 15.02 -0.89
C ARG A 68 3.24 16.06 -1.24
N GLU A 69 2.94 17.36 -1.16
CA GLU A 69 3.92 18.44 -1.40
C GLU A 69 5.13 18.29 -0.45
N ALA A 70 4.88 18.05 0.84
CA ALA A 70 5.94 17.85 1.80
C ALA A 70 6.78 16.60 1.52
N TYR A 71 6.15 15.48 1.13
CA TYR A 71 6.85 14.26 0.74
C TYR A 71 7.74 14.47 -0.50
N LEU A 72 7.25 15.20 -1.50
CA LEU A 72 8.01 15.56 -2.70
C LEU A 72 9.21 16.45 -2.35
N ASN A 73 9.03 17.44 -1.47
CA ASN A 73 10.13 18.27 -1.00
C ASN A 73 11.13 17.48 -0.13
N ALA A 74 10.67 16.47 0.62
CA ALA A 74 11.53 15.56 1.37
C ALA A 74 12.36 14.63 0.48
N SER A 75 11.85 14.31 -0.71
CA SER A 75 12.32 13.20 -1.53
C SER A 75 13.80 13.28 -1.94
N PRO A 76 14.37 14.45 -2.30
CA PRO A 76 15.80 14.59 -2.58
C PRO A 76 16.72 14.31 -1.38
N TYR A 77 16.19 14.41 -0.16
CA TYR A 77 16.94 14.16 1.07
C TYR A 77 16.89 12.70 1.52
N LEU A 78 16.04 11.86 0.91
CA LEU A 78 15.98 10.44 1.20
C LEU A 78 17.18 9.72 0.57
N SER A 79 17.60 8.62 1.20
CA SER A 79 18.70 7.78 0.71
C SER A 79 18.23 6.33 0.59
N PRO A 80 17.97 5.81 -0.63
CA PRO A 80 18.01 6.53 -1.91
C PRO A 80 16.90 7.58 -2.05
N PRO A 81 17.09 8.59 -2.93
CA PRO A 81 16.07 9.60 -3.19
C PRO A 81 14.87 8.99 -3.91
N ASN A 82 13.72 9.65 -3.78
CA ASN A 82 12.51 9.24 -4.49
C ASN A 82 12.28 10.16 -5.68
N VAL A 83 11.78 9.59 -6.76
CA VAL A 83 11.35 10.32 -7.95
C VAL A 83 9.92 9.93 -8.25
N GLU A 84 9.05 10.92 -8.40
CA GLU A 84 7.71 10.70 -8.90
C GLU A 84 7.79 10.36 -10.40
N VAL A 85 7.17 9.25 -10.78
CA VAL A 85 7.01 8.81 -12.17
C VAL A 85 5.52 8.78 -12.52
N HIS A 86 5.22 9.13 -13.77
CA HIS A 86 3.85 9.21 -14.26
C HIS A 86 3.61 8.04 -15.23
N ILE A 87 2.77 7.11 -14.82
CA ILE A 87 2.47 5.90 -15.58
C ILE A 87 1.12 6.09 -16.28
N PRO A 88 1.05 6.07 -17.62
CA PRO A 88 -0.22 6.10 -18.33
C PRO A 88 -1.07 4.86 -18.00
N ASP A 89 -2.31 5.06 -17.59
CA ASP A 89 -3.23 3.94 -17.29
C ASP A 89 -3.86 3.40 -18.58
N ARG A 90 -3.09 2.60 -19.32
CA ARG A 90 -3.48 2.10 -20.65
C ARG A 90 -4.64 1.11 -20.62
N HIS A 91 -4.90 0.52 -19.46
CA HIS A 91 -6.00 -0.40 -19.25
C HIS A 91 -7.21 0.26 -18.58
N ALA A 92 -7.22 1.59 -18.41
CA ALA A 92 -8.36 2.31 -17.86
C ALA A 92 -9.66 2.04 -18.66
N SER A 93 -10.75 1.80 -17.95
CA SER A 93 -12.07 1.53 -18.52
C SER A 93 -13.04 2.69 -18.25
N LEU A 94 -13.52 3.30 -19.33
CA LEU A 94 -14.62 4.29 -19.26
C LEU A 94 -15.89 3.69 -18.66
N GLU A 95 -16.18 2.41 -18.95
CA GLU A 95 -17.33 1.69 -18.38
C GLU A 95 -17.16 1.46 -16.87
N GLY A 96 -15.92 1.26 -16.42
CA GLY A 96 -15.54 1.18 -15.01
C GLY A 96 -15.53 2.54 -14.28
N GLY A 97 -15.65 3.65 -15.01
CA GLY A 97 -15.63 5.02 -14.48
C GLY A 97 -14.25 5.65 -14.40
N GLU A 98 -13.26 5.10 -15.11
CA GLU A 98 -11.89 5.61 -15.19
C GLU A 98 -11.73 6.53 -16.42
N SER A 99 -10.69 7.36 -16.44
CA SER A 99 -10.37 8.22 -17.58
C SER A 99 -9.38 7.53 -18.52
N THR A 100 -9.56 7.62 -19.84
CA THR A 100 -8.56 7.11 -20.81
C THR A 100 -7.25 7.88 -20.79
N ASP A 101 -7.26 9.10 -20.25
CA ASP A 101 -6.07 9.94 -20.04
C ASP A 101 -5.58 9.87 -18.59
N ALA A 102 -6.03 8.86 -17.82
CA ALA A 102 -5.60 8.70 -16.44
C ALA A 102 -4.09 8.44 -16.33
N ILE A 103 -3.50 9.05 -15.30
CA ILE A 103 -2.10 8.87 -14.94
C ILE A 103 -2.07 8.26 -13.55
N ILE A 104 -1.40 7.12 -13.42
CA ILE A 104 -1.03 6.53 -12.15
C ILE A 104 0.25 7.24 -11.69
N ALA A 105 0.14 8.06 -10.66
CA ALA A 105 1.30 8.62 -9.99
C ALA A 105 1.95 7.53 -9.13
N ALA A 106 3.25 7.31 -9.32
CA ALA A 106 4.01 6.35 -8.54
C ALA A 106 5.33 6.95 -8.09
N PHE A 107 5.89 6.45 -6.98
CA PHE A 107 7.17 6.92 -6.47
C PHE A 107 8.23 5.85 -6.66
N LEU A 108 9.19 6.12 -7.52
CA LEU A 108 10.33 5.26 -7.80
C LEU A 108 11.51 5.67 -6.91
N ARG A 109 12.02 4.74 -6.11
CA ARG A 109 13.31 4.84 -5.44
C ARG A 109 14.30 3.99 -6.20
N PHE A 110 15.38 4.59 -6.69
CA PHE A 110 16.45 3.86 -7.35
C PHE A 110 17.76 4.07 -6.59
N PRO A 111 18.60 3.03 -6.44
CA PRO A 111 19.85 3.12 -5.70
C PRO A 111 20.87 3.99 -6.47
N ASN A 112 21.30 5.10 -5.85
CA ASN A 112 22.46 5.85 -6.33
C ASN A 112 23.74 5.07 -5.97
N ASN A 113 24.29 4.33 -6.93
CA ASN A 113 25.56 3.58 -6.85
C ASN A 113 25.55 2.31 -5.94
N SER A 114 25.24 1.18 -6.58
CA SER A 114 25.90 -0.16 -6.50
C SER A 114 26.19 -0.88 -5.17
N THR A 115 25.47 -0.65 -4.08
CA THR A 115 25.46 -1.62 -2.95
C THR A 115 24.12 -2.29 -2.71
N LYS A 116 23.03 -1.72 -3.24
CA LYS A 116 21.70 -2.33 -3.26
C LYS A 116 21.20 -2.26 -4.70
N PRO A 117 21.09 -3.36 -5.45
CA PRO A 117 20.68 -3.32 -6.85
C PRO A 117 19.18 -3.10 -7.06
N GLU A 118 18.35 -3.04 -6.00
CA GLU A 118 16.90 -3.04 -6.14
C GLU A 118 16.29 -1.63 -6.20
N SER A 119 15.38 -1.42 -7.13
CA SER A 119 14.50 -0.26 -7.14
C SER A 119 13.19 -0.59 -6.42
N MET A 120 12.54 0.43 -5.86
CA MET A 120 11.22 0.30 -5.24
C MET A 120 10.24 1.25 -5.88
N LEU A 121 9.12 0.74 -6.37
CA LEU A 121 8.02 1.52 -6.92
C LEU A 121 6.84 1.46 -5.95
N LEU A 122 6.41 2.60 -5.43
CA LEU A 122 5.23 2.70 -4.58
C LEU A 122 4.04 3.15 -5.44
N VAL A 123 2.95 2.37 -5.41
CA VAL A 123 1.74 2.64 -6.17
C VAL A 123 0.52 2.63 -5.24
N ASP A 124 -0.27 3.70 -5.31
CA ASP A 124 -1.48 3.84 -4.49
C ASP A 124 -2.59 2.89 -4.92
N ILE A 125 -3.20 2.22 -3.95
CA ILE A 125 -4.30 1.29 -4.18
C ILE A 125 -5.62 2.04 -4.48
N PRO A 126 -6.60 1.40 -5.14
CA PRO A 126 -7.86 2.04 -5.49
C PRO A 126 -8.57 2.70 -4.30
N GLY A 127 -9.14 3.88 -4.56
CA GLY A 127 -9.85 4.68 -3.56
C GLY A 127 -8.99 5.39 -2.53
N THR A 128 -7.66 5.35 -2.69
CA THR A 128 -6.67 5.96 -1.81
C THR A 128 -5.85 6.99 -2.58
N ALA A 129 -5.48 8.10 -1.91
CA ALA A 129 -4.55 9.08 -2.46
C ALA A 129 -4.97 9.58 -3.85
N ASP A 130 -4.05 9.53 -4.83
CA ASP A 130 -4.25 9.96 -6.21
C ASP A 130 -4.47 8.77 -7.17
N SER A 131 -4.77 7.57 -6.64
CA SER A 131 -5.02 6.38 -7.47
C SER A 131 -6.19 6.63 -8.45
N PRO A 132 -5.97 6.48 -9.77
CA PRO A 132 -7.02 6.73 -10.76
C PRO A 132 -8.02 5.56 -10.87
N ALA A 133 -7.66 4.40 -10.32
CA ALA A 133 -8.48 3.21 -10.33
C ALA A 133 -9.83 3.44 -9.64
N ALA A 134 -10.91 3.11 -10.36
CA ALA A 134 -12.26 3.25 -9.88
C ALA A 134 -12.57 2.25 -8.73
N PRO A 135 -12.76 2.72 -7.48
CA PRO A 135 -12.95 1.82 -6.34
C PRO A 135 -14.29 1.06 -6.34
N ASN A 136 -15.23 1.49 -7.16
CA ASN A 136 -16.54 0.83 -7.33
C ASN A 136 -16.48 -0.34 -8.32
N ASP A 137 -15.47 -0.38 -9.18
CA ASP A 137 -15.28 -1.45 -10.14
C ASP A 137 -14.34 -2.51 -9.54
N PRO A 138 -14.80 -3.77 -9.34
CA PRO A 138 -13.96 -4.82 -8.78
C PRO A 138 -12.80 -5.24 -9.69
N GLU A 139 -12.84 -4.96 -10.99
CA GLU A 139 -11.77 -5.30 -11.96
C GLU A 139 -10.75 -4.17 -12.16
N SER A 140 -11.11 -2.94 -11.79
CA SER A 140 -10.22 -1.77 -11.83
C SER A 140 -8.83 -1.99 -11.19
N PRO A 141 -8.69 -2.66 -10.03
CA PRO A 141 -7.38 -2.91 -9.46
C PRO A 141 -6.49 -3.73 -10.41
N ASP A 142 -7.04 -4.71 -11.12
CA ASP A 142 -6.26 -5.56 -12.02
C ASP A 142 -5.78 -4.78 -13.24
N ARG A 143 -6.60 -3.88 -13.77
CA ARG A 143 -6.25 -3.01 -14.90
C ARG A 143 -5.15 -2.03 -14.50
N LEU A 144 -5.25 -1.41 -13.33
CA LEU A 144 -4.19 -0.56 -12.79
C LEU A 144 -2.86 -1.31 -12.69
N TRP A 145 -2.87 -2.55 -12.19
CA TRP A 145 -1.66 -3.37 -12.10
C TRP A 145 -1.11 -3.83 -13.45
N SER A 146 -1.98 -4.10 -14.42
CA SER A 146 -1.56 -4.36 -15.81
C SER A 146 -0.82 -3.14 -16.38
N SER A 147 -1.35 -1.93 -16.21
CA SER A 147 -0.70 -0.68 -16.64
C SER A 147 0.66 -0.46 -15.96
N VAL A 148 0.75 -0.70 -14.65
CA VAL A 148 2.00 -0.55 -13.89
C VAL A 148 3.06 -1.54 -14.38
N LEU A 149 2.70 -2.82 -14.52
CA LEU A 149 3.66 -3.85 -14.92
C LEU A 149 4.09 -3.70 -16.39
N ASP A 150 3.19 -3.23 -17.27
CA ASP A 150 3.54 -2.88 -18.65
C ASP A 150 4.55 -1.73 -18.69
N TRP A 151 4.35 -0.70 -17.87
CA TRP A 151 5.31 0.39 -17.76
C TRP A 151 6.67 -0.08 -17.24
N VAL A 152 6.71 -0.99 -16.26
CA VAL A 152 7.96 -1.60 -15.77
C VAL A 152 8.70 -2.33 -16.88
N ASP A 153 8.01 -3.14 -17.70
CA ASP A 153 8.66 -3.84 -18.82
C ASP A 153 9.16 -2.88 -19.91
N GLU A 154 8.41 -1.81 -20.19
CA GLU A 154 8.79 -0.81 -21.20
C GLU A 154 9.99 0.04 -20.79
N HIS A 155 10.15 0.31 -19.49
CA HIS A 155 11.22 1.15 -18.97
C HIS A 155 12.37 0.34 -18.37
N LYS A 156 12.41 -0.99 -18.62
CA LYS A 156 13.42 -1.88 -18.06
C LYS A 156 14.85 -1.48 -18.42
N ASP A 157 15.10 -1.04 -19.65
CA ASP A 157 16.44 -0.61 -20.07
C ASP A 157 16.82 0.75 -19.47
N GLN A 158 15.82 1.63 -19.26
CA GLN A 158 16.04 2.96 -18.71
C GLN A 158 16.41 2.92 -17.22
N TYR A 159 15.79 2.02 -16.46
CA TYR A 159 15.97 1.92 -15.01
C TYR A 159 16.69 0.65 -14.56
N ASP A 160 17.18 -0.15 -15.51
CA ASP A 160 17.78 -1.47 -15.26
C ASP A 160 16.85 -2.36 -14.42
N PHE A 161 15.59 -2.51 -14.83
CA PHE A 161 14.66 -3.45 -14.19
C PHE A 161 14.81 -4.84 -14.78
N ASN A 162 14.71 -5.87 -13.95
CA ASN A 162 14.55 -7.25 -14.40
C ASN A 162 13.07 -7.67 -14.26
N PRO A 163 12.28 -7.71 -15.36
CA PRO A 163 10.86 -8.05 -15.29
C PRO A 163 10.56 -9.48 -14.84
N SER A 164 11.57 -10.37 -14.83
CA SER A 164 11.43 -11.74 -14.29
C SER A 164 11.61 -11.81 -12.77
N GLN A 165 11.94 -10.68 -12.13
CA GLN A 165 12.30 -10.58 -10.73
C GLN A 165 11.55 -9.44 -10.04
N ILE A 166 10.24 -9.43 -10.21
CA ILE A 166 9.34 -8.46 -9.58
C ILE A 166 8.75 -9.08 -8.31
N LEU A 167 8.94 -8.43 -7.16
CA LEU A 167 8.18 -8.75 -5.95
C LEU A 167 7.19 -7.65 -5.63
N ALA A 168 6.06 -8.02 -5.04
CA ALA A 168 5.11 -7.05 -4.52
C ALA A 168 4.85 -7.28 -3.04
N ARG A 169 4.54 -6.22 -2.31
CA ARG A 169 4.13 -6.28 -0.93
C ARG A 169 3.01 -5.30 -0.64
N GLY A 170 1.95 -5.81 -0.01
CA GLY A 170 0.85 -5.00 0.48
C GLY A 170 0.68 -5.15 1.98
N ILE A 171 0.44 -4.03 2.64
CA ILE A 171 0.16 -3.96 4.08
C ILE A 171 -1.27 -3.49 4.32
N SER A 172 -1.94 -4.02 5.33
CA SER A 172 -3.26 -3.56 5.74
C SER A 172 -4.26 -3.79 4.60
N THR A 173 -5.04 -2.78 4.17
CA THR A 173 -5.87 -2.91 2.97
C THR A 173 -5.03 -3.18 1.71
N GLY A 174 -3.77 -2.77 1.66
CA GLY A 174 -2.84 -3.20 0.61
C GLY A 174 -2.63 -4.72 0.57
N GLY A 175 -2.75 -5.41 1.71
CA GLY A 175 -2.67 -6.88 1.79
C GLY A 175 -3.81 -7.58 1.05
N TYR A 176 -5.02 -7.00 1.02
CA TYR A 176 -6.13 -7.46 0.18
C TYR A 176 -5.75 -7.41 -1.31
N TYR A 177 -5.23 -6.27 -1.76
CA TYR A 177 -4.81 -6.10 -3.14
C TYR A 177 -3.56 -6.95 -3.48
N ALA A 178 -2.64 -7.17 -2.52
CA ALA A 178 -1.50 -8.05 -2.68
C ALA A 178 -1.93 -9.51 -2.90
N MET A 179 -2.88 -10.01 -2.10
CA MET A 179 -3.49 -11.32 -2.36
C MET A 179 -4.13 -11.38 -3.75
N ARG A 180 -4.82 -10.32 -4.18
CA ARG A 180 -5.42 -10.27 -5.52
C ARG A 180 -4.37 -10.36 -6.64
N ILE A 181 -3.36 -9.48 -6.66
CA ILE A 181 -2.36 -9.44 -7.74
C ILE A 181 -1.50 -10.71 -7.79
N ALA A 182 -1.30 -11.38 -6.65
CA ALA A 182 -0.58 -12.64 -6.60
C ALA A 182 -1.28 -13.73 -7.44
N HIS A 183 -2.60 -13.59 -7.63
CA HIS A 183 -3.41 -14.48 -8.44
C HIS A 183 -3.66 -13.93 -9.86
N THR A 184 -4.01 -12.65 -9.99
CA THR A 184 -4.40 -12.07 -11.29
C THR A 184 -3.21 -11.79 -12.21
N HIS A 185 -2.00 -11.68 -11.66
CA HIS A 185 -0.75 -11.41 -12.40
C HIS A 185 0.34 -12.42 -12.02
N ALA A 186 -0.05 -13.67 -11.73
CA ALA A 186 0.82 -14.71 -11.19
C ALA A 186 2.04 -15.03 -12.07
N ASP A 187 1.93 -14.85 -13.38
CA ASP A 187 2.96 -15.09 -14.39
C ASP A 187 3.96 -13.92 -14.55
N ARG A 188 3.62 -12.74 -14.01
CA ARG A 188 4.44 -11.52 -14.09
C ARG A 188 5.18 -11.19 -12.79
N LEU A 189 4.87 -11.91 -11.71
CA LEU A 189 5.41 -11.66 -10.38
C LEU A 189 6.19 -12.89 -9.91
N LEU A 190 7.37 -12.68 -9.34
CA LEU A 190 8.18 -13.75 -8.74
C LEU A 190 7.60 -14.20 -7.39
N ALA A 191 7.23 -13.23 -6.55
CA ALA A 191 6.63 -13.48 -5.26
C ALA A 191 5.86 -12.26 -4.73
N VAL A 192 4.90 -12.50 -3.84
CA VAL A 192 4.10 -11.47 -3.20
C VAL A 192 4.04 -11.70 -1.69
N VAL A 193 4.12 -10.61 -0.92
CA VAL A 193 3.88 -10.62 0.53
C VAL A 193 2.59 -9.87 0.82
N ALA A 194 1.60 -10.56 1.36
CA ALA A 194 0.39 -9.94 1.87
C ALA A 194 0.44 -9.93 3.40
N GLN A 195 0.49 -8.73 3.98
CA GLN A 195 0.66 -8.56 5.42
C GLN A 195 -0.53 -7.82 6.02
N GLY A 196 -1.19 -8.41 7.01
CA GLY A 196 -2.25 -7.71 7.73
C GLY A 196 -3.48 -7.41 6.86
N GLY A 197 -3.80 -8.21 5.84
CA GLY A 197 -4.87 -7.92 4.88
C GLY A 197 -6.07 -8.87 5.00
N GLY A 198 -7.26 -8.37 4.68
CA GLY A 198 -8.46 -9.19 4.55
C GLY A 198 -8.66 -9.73 3.12
N SER A 199 -9.60 -10.66 2.94
CA SER A 199 -9.86 -11.33 1.65
C SER A 199 -11.33 -11.66 1.42
N HIS A 200 -12.11 -11.88 2.49
CA HIS A 200 -13.49 -12.36 2.40
C HIS A 200 -14.37 -11.86 3.55
N HIS A 201 -14.12 -12.31 4.77
CA HIS A 201 -14.86 -12.00 5.99
C HIS A 201 -14.72 -10.53 6.43
N MET A 202 -13.67 -9.82 5.98
CA MET A 202 -13.58 -8.37 6.17
C MET A 202 -14.76 -7.60 5.56
N PHE A 203 -15.48 -8.24 4.61
CA PHE A 203 -16.67 -7.70 3.96
C PHE A 203 -17.99 -8.22 4.55
N ASP A 204 -17.95 -9.03 5.62
CA ASP A 204 -19.16 -9.52 6.28
C ASP A 204 -19.91 -8.34 6.95
N PRO A 205 -21.23 -8.23 6.79
CA PRO A 205 -22.04 -7.17 7.39
C PRO A 205 -21.83 -7.01 8.89
N GLU A 206 -21.69 -8.11 9.62
CA GLU A 206 -21.44 -8.13 11.07
C GLU A 206 -20.07 -7.52 11.38
N TRP A 207 -19.03 -7.86 10.62
CA TRP A 207 -17.68 -7.34 10.83
C TRP A 207 -17.61 -5.85 10.54
N ILE A 208 -18.17 -5.41 9.41
CA ILE A 208 -18.21 -4.00 9.02
C ILE A 208 -18.88 -3.14 10.11
N ARG A 209 -19.98 -3.63 10.69
CA ARG A 209 -20.67 -2.92 11.79
C ARG A 209 -19.87 -2.89 13.09
N ALA A 210 -19.00 -3.88 13.32
CA ALA A 210 -18.18 -3.97 14.52
C ALA A 210 -16.90 -3.12 14.46
N GLN A 211 -16.37 -2.82 13.26
CA GLN A 211 -15.06 -2.19 13.04
C GLN A 211 -14.76 -0.96 13.91
N ASN A 212 -15.72 -0.06 14.07
CA ASN A 212 -15.53 1.17 14.86
C ASN A 212 -15.60 0.97 16.39
N HIS A 213 -15.91 -0.24 16.85
CA HIS A 213 -15.95 -0.61 18.26
C HIS A 213 -14.73 -1.45 18.68
N MET A 214 -13.80 -1.68 17.76
CA MET A 214 -12.59 -2.48 17.99
C MET A 214 -11.37 -1.60 18.29
N GLU A 215 -10.16 -2.13 18.11
CA GLU A 215 -8.93 -1.46 18.57
C GLU A 215 -8.52 -0.23 17.74
N TYR A 216 -9.07 -0.05 16.53
CA TYR A 216 -8.68 1.05 15.68
C TYR A 216 -9.14 2.38 16.29
N PRO A 217 -8.24 3.32 16.59
CA PRO A 217 -8.59 4.54 17.31
C PRO A 217 -9.36 5.55 16.44
N PHE A 218 -9.73 5.18 15.21
CA PHE A 218 -10.40 6.03 14.23
C PHE A 218 -11.61 5.32 13.60
N ALA A 219 -12.39 6.09 12.86
CA ALA A 219 -13.55 5.66 12.06
C ALA A 219 -13.12 4.75 10.88
N LEU A 220 -12.72 3.51 11.19
CA LEU A 220 -12.22 2.52 10.22
C LEU A 220 -13.28 2.14 9.20
N ALA A 221 -14.51 1.90 9.64
CA ALA A 221 -15.59 1.48 8.75
C ALA A 221 -15.89 2.56 7.69
N GLU A 222 -15.84 3.84 8.06
CA GLU A 222 -16.01 4.97 7.15
C GLU A 222 -14.84 5.07 6.16
N ALA A 223 -13.60 4.85 6.63
CA ALA A 223 -12.43 4.86 5.77
C ALA A 223 -12.50 3.73 4.74
N LEU A 224 -12.80 2.49 5.16
CA LEU A 224 -12.94 1.36 4.25
C LEU A 224 -14.16 1.50 3.33
N ALA A 225 -15.30 1.98 3.82
CA ALA A 225 -16.46 2.26 2.98
C ALA A 225 -16.09 3.20 1.82
N GLN A 226 -15.40 4.32 2.13
CA GLN A 226 -14.94 5.27 1.12
C GLN A 226 -13.88 4.67 0.19
N GLN A 227 -12.92 3.93 0.74
CA GLN A 227 -11.86 3.27 -0.03
C GLN A 227 -12.44 2.28 -1.04
N PHE A 228 -13.46 1.52 -0.67
CA PHE A 228 -14.18 0.60 -1.55
C PHE A 228 -15.32 1.26 -2.33
N GLY A 229 -15.40 2.59 -2.33
CA GLY A 229 -16.30 3.37 -3.19
C GLY A 229 -17.75 3.53 -2.69
N TYR A 230 -18.07 3.03 -1.51
CA TYR A 230 -19.36 3.27 -0.84
C TYR A 230 -19.47 4.69 -0.30
N THR A 231 -20.70 5.23 -0.31
CA THR A 231 -20.97 6.59 0.19
C THR A 231 -21.04 6.68 1.71
N ASP A 232 -21.31 5.55 2.38
CA ASP A 232 -21.49 5.48 3.82
C ASP A 232 -21.40 4.02 4.32
N VAL A 233 -21.17 3.87 5.63
CA VAL A 233 -21.02 2.56 6.30
C VAL A 233 -22.28 1.71 6.21
N GLN A 234 -23.48 2.32 6.18
CA GLN A 234 -24.72 1.54 6.13
C GLN A 234 -24.86 0.85 4.77
N LYS A 235 -24.56 1.55 3.67
CA LYS A 235 -24.51 0.93 2.35
C LYS A 235 -23.35 -0.06 2.20
N TYR A 236 -22.21 0.20 2.84
CA TYR A 236 -21.10 -0.75 2.84
C TYR A 236 -21.50 -2.06 3.54
N ALA A 237 -22.09 -1.99 4.74
CA ALA A 237 -22.49 -3.16 5.52
C ALA A 237 -23.73 -3.88 4.98
N ALA A 238 -24.72 -3.16 4.44
CA ALA A 238 -25.99 -3.75 3.99
C ALA A 238 -26.06 -3.96 2.47
N GLY A 239 -25.06 -3.47 1.73
CA GLY A 239 -24.99 -3.62 0.28
C GLY A 239 -24.40 -4.97 -0.13
N ASN A 240 -23.67 -4.95 -1.23
CA ASN A 240 -23.08 -6.12 -1.87
C ASN A 240 -21.55 -6.16 -1.73
N ALA A 241 -21.00 -5.64 -0.62
CA ALA A 241 -19.55 -5.55 -0.44
C ALA A 241 -18.85 -6.90 -0.60
N ARG A 242 -19.37 -7.93 0.08
CA ARG A 242 -18.84 -9.28 -0.01
C ARG A 242 -18.97 -9.87 -1.42
N GLU A 243 -20.17 -9.82 -2.00
CA GLU A 243 -20.42 -10.30 -3.38
C GLU A 243 -19.46 -9.66 -4.40
N ARG A 244 -19.18 -8.36 -4.23
CA ARG A 244 -18.35 -7.59 -5.18
C ARG A 244 -16.85 -7.74 -4.95
N LEU A 245 -16.40 -7.84 -3.71
CA LEU A 245 -14.98 -7.69 -3.34
C LEU A 245 -14.35 -8.96 -2.77
N SER A 246 -15.14 -9.97 -2.43
CA SER A 246 -14.63 -11.23 -1.91
C SER A 246 -13.72 -11.92 -2.93
N LEU A 247 -12.46 -12.17 -2.56
CA LEU A 247 -11.53 -12.94 -3.40
C LEU A 247 -11.94 -14.40 -3.51
N LEU A 248 -12.68 -14.92 -2.51
CA LEU A 248 -13.24 -16.26 -2.52
C LEU A 248 -14.43 -16.37 -3.49
N GLU A 249 -15.40 -15.46 -3.40
CA GLU A 249 -16.65 -15.55 -4.17
C GLU A 249 -16.45 -15.17 -5.64
N SER A 250 -15.49 -14.30 -5.92
CA SER A 250 -15.03 -14.02 -7.29
C SER A 250 -14.26 -15.19 -7.93
N GLY A 251 -13.88 -16.21 -7.15
CA GLY A 251 -13.08 -17.34 -7.62
C GLY A 251 -11.59 -17.01 -7.83
N ILE A 252 -11.15 -15.80 -7.51
CA ILE A 252 -9.75 -15.37 -7.71
C ILE A 252 -8.79 -16.27 -6.92
N LEU A 253 -9.15 -16.70 -5.71
CA LEU A 253 -8.30 -17.58 -4.90
C LEU A 253 -8.08 -18.96 -5.54
N ASP A 254 -8.95 -19.39 -6.45
CA ASP A 254 -8.83 -20.65 -7.19
C ASP A 254 -8.02 -20.53 -8.49
N ASN A 255 -7.67 -19.31 -8.91
CA ASN A 255 -6.79 -19.07 -10.05
C ASN A 255 -5.34 -19.53 -9.77
N GLY A 256 -4.52 -19.52 -10.82
CA GLY A 256 -3.07 -19.59 -10.69
C GLY A 256 -2.55 -18.56 -9.69
N CYS A 257 -1.45 -18.86 -9.01
CA CYS A 257 -0.88 -18.00 -7.97
C CYS A 257 0.64 -18.07 -8.04
N THR A 258 1.29 -16.91 -7.95
CA THR A 258 2.74 -16.82 -7.72
C THR A 258 3.07 -17.27 -6.29
N TRP A 259 4.35 -17.23 -5.89
CA TRP A 259 4.69 -17.47 -4.49
C TRP A 259 4.10 -16.37 -3.61
N LEU A 260 3.16 -16.75 -2.75
CA LEU A 260 2.49 -15.82 -1.84
C LEU A 260 2.82 -16.19 -0.39
N LEU A 261 3.38 -15.21 0.32
CA LEU A 261 3.63 -15.26 1.76
C LEU A 261 2.58 -14.41 2.49
N LEU A 262 1.83 -15.06 3.38
CA LEU A 262 0.79 -14.44 4.21
C LEU A 262 1.34 -14.17 5.61
N ILE A 263 1.30 -12.93 6.06
CA ILE A 263 1.81 -12.54 7.38
C ILE A 263 0.71 -11.87 8.17
N ASN A 264 0.39 -12.39 9.35
CA ASN A 264 -0.67 -11.82 10.18
C ASN A 264 -0.45 -12.00 11.68
N GLY A 265 -1.07 -11.13 12.48
CA GLY A 265 -1.26 -11.36 13.91
C GLY A 265 -2.44 -12.28 14.14
N MET A 266 -2.31 -13.26 15.03
CA MET A 266 -3.45 -14.13 15.40
C MET A 266 -4.51 -13.38 16.21
N GLU A 267 -4.16 -12.24 16.80
CA GLU A 267 -5.10 -11.37 17.53
C GLU A 267 -5.47 -10.10 16.71
N ASP A 268 -5.26 -10.11 15.39
CA ASP A 268 -5.59 -8.95 14.55
C ASP A 268 -7.10 -8.68 14.56
N SER A 269 -7.47 -7.53 15.13
CA SER A 269 -8.88 -7.11 15.26
C SER A 269 -9.27 -6.06 14.21
N ILE A 270 -8.39 -5.77 13.25
CA ILE A 270 -8.67 -4.93 12.08
C ILE A 270 -9.12 -5.82 10.92
N PHE A 271 -8.25 -6.76 10.54
CA PHE A 271 -8.52 -7.77 9.53
C PHE A 271 -8.43 -9.15 10.16
N LEU A 272 -9.49 -9.94 9.99
CA LEU A 272 -9.61 -11.25 10.60
C LEU A 272 -8.44 -12.15 10.18
N ILE A 273 -7.89 -12.92 11.12
CA ILE A 273 -6.89 -13.94 10.81
C ILE A 273 -7.45 -14.97 9.82
N GLU A 274 -8.75 -15.26 9.92
CA GLU A 274 -9.50 -16.15 9.03
C GLU A 274 -9.33 -15.75 7.56
N ASP A 275 -9.29 -14.45 7.26
CA ASP A 275 -9.07 -13.95 5.90
C ASP A 275 -7.65 -14.17 5.39
N SER A 276 -6.68 -14.27 6.28
CA SER A 276 -5.31 -14.63 5.91
C SER A 276 -5.09 -16.15 5.84
N ILE A 277 -5.94 -16.94 6.51
CA ILE A 277 -5.90 -18.42 6.46
C ILE A 277 -6.63 -18.93 5.21
N LEU A 278 -7.73 -18.28 4.83
CA LEU A 278 -8.58 -18.71 3.73
C LEU A 278 -7.81 -18.94 2.41
N PRO A 279 -6.90 -18.05 1.95
CA PRO A 279 -6.11 -18.30 0.73
C PRO A 279 -5.26 -19.57 0.78
N LEU A 280 -4.85 -20.06 1.97
CA LEU A 280 -4.09 -21.30 2.12
C LEU A 280 -4.89 -22.55 1.72
N GLN A 281 -6.21 -22.44 1.70
CA GLN A 281 -7.15 -23.54 1.41
C GLN A 281 -7.51 -23.63 -0.08
N HIS A 282 -7.05 -22.69 -0.91
CA HIS A 282 -7.42 -22.54 -2.31
C HIS A 282 -6.18 -22.48 -3.21
N GLY A 283 -6.30 -22.87 -4.48
CA GLY A 283 -5.25 -22.74 -5.50
C GLY A 283 -3.89 -23.40 -5.15
N ARG A 284 -2.78 -22.78 -5.61
CA ARG A 284 -1.39 -23.26 -5.37
C ARG A 284 -1.01 -23.19 -3.87
N MET A 285 -0.08 -24.04 -3.43
CA MET A 285 0.55 -23.93 -2.10
C MET A 285 1.14 -22.53 -1.86
N LYS A 286 0.93 -22.02 -0.63
CA LYS A 286 1.35 -20.72 -0.13
C LYS A 286 2.11 -20.88 1.19
N ASP A 287 2.94 -19.90 1.53
CA ASP A 287 3.62 -19.84 2.81
C ASP A 287 2.87 -18.91 3.78
N CYS A 288 2.96 -19.16 5.08
CA CYS A 288 2.37 -18.29 6.09
C CYS A 288 3.29 -18.10 7.32
N GLU A 289 3.23 -16.92 7.92
CA GLU A 289 3.76 -16.63 9.25
C GLU A 289 2.68 -15.96 10.10
N TYR A 290 2.28 -16.64 11.17
CA TYR A 290 1.29 -16.12 12.10
C TYR A 290 1.87 -15.93 13.49
N ASN A 291 1.81 -14.69 13.97
CA ASN A 291 2.33 -14.34 15.29
C ASN A 291 1.22 -14.42 16.35
N ARG A 292 1.36 -15.36 17.29
CA ARG A 292 0.36 -15.65 18.32
C ARG A 292 0.01 -14.46 19.22
N THR A 293 0.95 -13.56 19.52
CA THR A 293 0.77 -12.51 20.53
C THR A 293 0.58 -11.11 19.94
N ARG A 294 0.44 -10.99 18.62
CA ARG A 294 0.34 -9.68 17.96
C ARG A 294 -1.10 -9.40 17.53
N ARG A 295 -1.54 -8.18 17.87
CA ARG A 295 -2.88 -7.63 17.60
C ARG A 295 -3.00 -6.75 16.35
N LYS A 296 -1.86 -6.40 15.74
CA LYS A 296 -1.81 -5.55 14.54
C LYS A 296 -0.59 -5.91 13.72
N CYS A 297 -0.62 -5.54 12.43
CA CYS A 297 0.47 -5.42 11.47
C CYS A 297 1.74 -4.64 11.93
N LYS A 298 1.96 -4.42 13.22
CA LYS A 298 3.21 -3.85 13.71
C LYS A 298 4.30 -4.93 13.69
N THR A 299 5.35 -4.67 12.91
CA THR A 299 6.76 -5.10 13.05
C THR A 299 7.11 -6.59 13.00
N SER A 300 6.60 -7.34 12.03
CA SER A 300 7.45 -8.32 11.35
C SER A 300 8.06 -7.61 10.15
N ASN A 301 9.37 -7.32 10.20
CA ASN A 301 10.07 -6.86 9.03
C ASN A 301 10.21 -8.07 8.10
N ALA A 302 9.28 -8.21 7.16
CA ALA A 302 9.51 -9.09 6.02
C ALA A 302 10.57 -8.42 5.15
N VAL A 303 11.80 -8.90 5.27
CA VAL A 303 12.93 -8.44 4.45
C VAL A 303 13.08 -9.43 3.31
N PHE A 304 12.95 -8.94 2.07
CA PHE A 304 13.39 -9.69 0.91
C PHE A 304 14.92 -9.71 0.92
N LYS A 305 15.53 -10.90 0.82
CA LYS A 305 16.99 -11.06 0.78
C LYS A 305 17.44 -11.50 -0.60
N LEU A 306 18.50 -10.87 -1.09
CA LEU A 306 19.31 -11.34 -2.22
C LEU A 306 20.50 -12.17 -1.69
N GLY A 307 20.53 -13.47 -2.02
CA GLY A 307 21.66 -14.36 -1.77
C GLY A 307 22.14 -14.47 -0.32
N ASP A 308 23.35 -15.00 -0.14
CA ASP A 308 24.03 -15.21 1.17
C ASP A 308 24.66 -13.93 1.75
N SER A 309 24.14 -12.75 1.40
CA SER A 309 24.68 -11.48 1.86
C SER A 309 24.56 -11.36 3.39
N PRO A 310 25.62 -10.89 4.10
CA PRO A 310 25.64 -10.84 5.55
C PRO A 310 24.50 -9.95 6.11
N PRO A 311 24.02 -10.21 7.34
CA PRO A 311 22.95 -9.44 7.96
C PRO A 311 23.39 -7.97 8.12
N GLY A 312 22.87 -7.08 7.27
CA GLY A 312 23.11 -5.63 7.40
C GLY A 312 23.17 -4.84 6.09
N ASP A 313 23.53 -5.48 4.96
CA ASP A 313 23.85 -4.73 3.74
C ASP A 313 22.68 -4.56 2.75
N CYS A 314 21.67 -5.44 2.80
CA CYS A 314 20.53 -5.44 1.86
C CYS A 314 19.16 -5.34 2.56
N THR A 315 19.04 -4.52 3.62
CA THR A 315 17.73 -4.20 4.20
C THR A 315 17.19 -2.92 3.57
N TYR A 316 16.10 -3.04 2.81
CA TYR A 316 15.18 -1.93 2.62
C TYR A 316 14.35 -1.83 3.90
N GLU A 317 14.46 -0.73 4.63
CA GLU A 317 13.39 -0.34 5.55
C GLU A 317 12.20 0.02 4.67
N LEU A 318 11.30 -0.95 4.52
CA LEU A 318 10.03 -0.76 3.84
C LEU A 318 9.22 0.22 4.70
N TYR A 319 9.09 1.46 4.23
CA TYR A 319 8.28 2.50 4.84
C TYR A 319 6.81 2.21 4.56
N GLY A 320 6.32 1.10 5.12
CA GLY A 320 5.01 0.57 4.86
C GLY A 320 3.92 1.52 5.31
N ASP A 321 3.26 2.16 4.35
CA ASP A 321 2.00 2.85 4.58
C ASP A 321 0.84 1.95 4.14
N SER A 322 -0.30 2.01 4.84
CA SER A 322 -1.49 1.16 4.59
C SER A 322 -2.21 1.44 3.26
N HIS A 323 -1.64 2.33 2.45
CA HIS A 323 -2.27 3.06 1.36
C HIS A 323 -1.73 2.68 -0.02
N SER A 324 -0.66 1.89 -0.08
CA SER A 324 0.02 1.51 -1.31
C SER A 324 0.41 0.03 -1.31
N ILE A 325 0.71 -0.48 -2.50
CA ILE A 325 1.53 -1.68 -2.66
C ILE A 325 2.93 -1.22 -3.04
N GLU A 326 3.90 -1.77 -2.34
CA GLU A 326 5.32 -1.58 -2.61
C GLU A 326 5.75 -2.68 -3.59
N VAL A 327 6.27 -2.29 -4.75
CA VAL A 327 6.86 -3.20 -5.73
C VAL A 327 8.37 -3.09 -5.62
N VAL A 328 9.03 -4.21 -5.35
CA VAL A 328 10.50 -4.31 -5.36
C VAL A 328 10.92 -4.88 -6.70
N LEU A 329 11.76 -4.14 -7.42
CA LEU A 329 12.26 -4.43 -8.75
C LEU A 329 13.77 -4.66 -8.64
N SER A 330 14.25 -5.85 -8.94
CA SER A 330 15.71 -6.11 -8.97
C SER A 330 16.33 -5.67 -10.30
N ALA A 331 17.62 -5.34 -10.26
CA ALA A 331 18.41 -5.11 -11.46
C ALA A 331 18.78 -6.39 -12.21
N HIS A 332 19.28 -6.24 -13.44
CA HIS A 332 19.90 -7.34 -14.19
C HIS A 332 21.21 -7.77 -13.51
N THR A 333 21.09 -8.57 -12.44
CA THR A 333 22.23 -9.19 -11.77
C THR A 333 22.09 -10.71 -11.81
N ASP A 334 23.23 -11.42 -11.78
CA ASP A 334 23.27 -12.89 -11.63
C ASP A 334 22.78 -13.35 -10.24
N GLN A 335 22.51 -12.42 -9.32
CA GLN A 335 21.96 -12.72 -8.00
C GLN A 335 20.44 -12.85 -8.08
N LEU A 336 19.95 -14.05 -7.82
CA LEU A 336 18.53 -14.33 -7.76
C LEU A 336 17.94 -13.74 -6.47
N LEU A 337 16.79 -13.07 -6.60
CA LEU A 337 15.87 -12.89 -5.47
C LEU A 337 15.48 -14.28 -4.99
N VAL A 338 16.04 -14.65 -3.84
CA VAL A 338 15.75 -15.91 -3.18
C VAL A 338 14.48 -15.76 -2.35
N LYS A 339 13.83 -16.89 -2.08
CA LYS A 339 12.63 -16.97 -1.25
C LYS A 339 12.72 -16.01 -0.06
N PRO A 340 11.67 -15.22 0.26
CA PRO A 340 11.66 -14.36 1.43
C PRO A 340 12.13 -15.15 2.66
N ALA A 341 13.28 -14.75 3.21
CA ALA A 341 13.88 -15.40 4.36
C ALA A 341 13.60 -14.52 5.59
N LEU A 342 12.76 -15.02 6.47
CA LEU A 342 12.37 -14.31 7.68
C LEU A 342 13.55 -14.19 8.64
N GLN A 343 13.92 -12.96 8.98
CA GLN A 343 14.76 -12.70 10.14
C GLN A 343 13.87 -12.38 11.32
N VAL A 344 13.74 -13.34 12.23
CA VAL A 344 13.17 -13.08 13.56
C VAL A 344 14.27 -12.38 14.36
N PRO A 345 14.07 -11.15 14.87
CA PRO A 345 15.01 -10.54 15.80
C PRO A 345 15.15 -11.47 17.01
N GLU A 346 16.39 -11.84 17.37
CA GLU A 346 16.64 -12.52 18.64
C GLU A 346 16.07 -11.64 19.77
N ARG A 347 15.33 -12.28 20.69
CA ARG A 347 14.59 -11.61 21.77
C ARG A 347 15.50 -11.03 22.83
#